data_AF-A0A4S2VN01-F1
#
_entry.id   AF-A0A4S2VN01-F1
#
_cell.length_a   1.000
_cell.length_b   1.000
_cell.length_c   1.000
_cell.angle_alpha   90.00
_cell.angle_beta   90.00
_cell.angle_gamma   90.00
#
_symmetry.space_group_name_H-M   'P 1'
#
loop_
_entity.id
_entity.type
_entity.pdbx_description
1 polymer ?
#
loop_
_entity_poly.entity_id
_entity_poly.type
_entity_poly.pdbx_seq_one_letter_code
_entity_poly.pdbx_strand_id
1 'polypeptide(L)'
;MDHRPRFPEQDLTWTTEIHQVRTRLRFPLRVTFHWSARAPLYVELTFHQPGEDDVTWVIGRDLLARGLRTLAGTGEVRIRPTAGPGRTAQVLLRLGTAPPYALFVLDRAGIASMLEQSWAAVPAGAEAERLDWEFFEGLLADR
;
A
#
# COMPACT_ATOMS: atom_id res chain seq x y z
N MET A 1 37.38 -2.30 -3.78
CA MET A 1 36.39 -3.27 -4.29
C MET A 1 35.05 -2.80 -3.77
N ASP A 2 34.19 -2.30 -4.65
CA ASP A 2 32.86 -1.82 -4.29
C ASP A 2 32.00 -3.03 -3.90
N HIS A 3 31.71 -3.16 -2.61
CA HIS A 3 30.92 -4.26 -2.07
C HIS A 3 29.46 -3.80 -1.88
N ARG A 4 28.93 -2.96 -2.79
CA ARG A 4 27.50 -2.64 -2.78
C ARG A 4 26.72 -3.94 -2.93
N PRO A 5 25.89 -4.33 -1.94
CA PRO A 5 25.08 -5.51 -2.07
C PRO A 5 24.20 -5.41 -3.33
N ARG A 6 24.35 -6.38 -4.23
CA ARG A 6 23.60 -6.44 -5.48
C ARG A 6 22.19 -6.92 -5.14
N PHE A 7 21.35 -5.95 -4.90
CA PHE A 7 19.96 -6.15 -4.59
C PHE A 7 19.10 -6.39 -5.84
N PRO A 8 17.96 -7.09 -5.74
CA PRO A 8 17.02 -7.17 -6.85
C PRO A 8 16.47 -5.78 -7.16
N GLU A 9 16.48 -5.38 -8.43
CA GLU A 9 15.81 -4.18 -8.95
C GLU A 9 14.39 -4.51 -9.42
N GLN A 10 13.66 -5.27 -8.59
CA GLN A 10 12.33 -5.71 -8.95
C GLN A 10 11.31 -4.63 -8.61
N ASP A 11 10.52 -4.27 -9.62
CA ASP A 11 9.33 -3.44 -9.48
C ASP A 11 8.10 -4.29 -9.76
N LEU A 12 7.07 -4.11 -8.93
CA LEU A 12 5.77 -4.76 -9.08
C LEU A 12 4.75 -3.67 -9.37
N THR A 13 4.11 -3.76 -10.53
CA THR A 13 3.03 -2.83 -10.92
C THR A 13 1.81 -3.64 -11.35
N TRP A 14 0.65 -3.30 -10.78
CA TRP A 14 -0.61 -3.96 -11.09
C TRP A 14 -1.76 -2.97 -11.02
N THR A 15 -2.56 -2.90 -12.08
CA THR A 15 -3.77 -2.08 -12.14
C THR A 15 -5.01 -2.95 -12.03
N THR A 16 -5.98 -2.52 -11.25
CA THR A 16 -7.26 -3.21 -11.08
C THR A 16 -8.42 -2.24 -10.90
N GLU A 17 -9.64 -2.74 -11.06
CA GLU A 17 -10.85 -1.99 -10.74
C GLU A 17 -11.20 -2.19 -9.26
N ILE A 18 -11.55 -1.10 -8.58
CA ILE A 18 -12.04 -1.09 -7.21
C ILE A 18 -13.31 -0.27 -7.13
N HIS A 19 -13.99 -0.33 -5.99
CA HIS A 19 -15.22 0.43 -5.79
C HIS A 19 -15.03 1.50 -4.71
N GLN A 20 -15.19 2.77 -5.05
CA GLN A 20 -15.37 3.83 -4.05
C GLN A 20 -16.79 3.76 -3.52
N VAL A 21 -16.92 3.72 -2.19
CA VAL A 21 -18.20 3.75 -1.48
C VAL A 21 -18.50 5.18 -1.10
N ARG A 22 -19.57 5.73 -1.66
CA ARG A 22 -20.11 7.05 -1.29
C ARG A 22 -21.54 6.85 -0.82
N THR A 23 -21.85 7.32 0.40
CA THR A 23 -23.14 7.08 1.08
C THR A 23 -23.54 5.60 1.10
N ARG A 24 -24.36 5.14 0.15
CA ARG A 24 -24.77 3.73 -0.04
C ARG A 24 -24.48 3.18 -1.44
N LEU A 25 -23.86 3.99 -2.30
CA LEU A 25 -23.53 3.64 -3.68
C LEU A 25 -22.07 3.24 -3.82
N ARG A 26 -21.80 2.44 -4.85
CA ARG A 26 -20.47 1.97 -5.24
C ARG A 26 -20.17 2.47 -6.63
N PHE A 27 -19.06 3.19 -6.78
CA PHE A 27 -18.61 3.71 -8.06
C PHE A 27 -17.31 3.00 -8.45
N PRO A 28 -17.25 2.35 -9.63
CA PRO A 28 -16.02 1.73 -10.08
C PRO A 28 -14.97 2.81 -10.39
N LEU A 29 -13.72 2.52 -10.07
CA LEU A 29 -12.56 3.29 -10.52
C LEU A 29 -11.35 2.38 -10.66
N ARG A 30 -10.35 2.79 -11.44
CA ARG A 30 -9.09 2.05 -11.54
C ARG A 30 -8.12 2.53 -10.47
N VAL A 31 -7.37 1.60 -9.89
CA VAL A 31 -6.24 1.88 -9.03
C VAL A 31 -5.01 1.13 -9.54
N THR A 32 -3.87 1.79 -9.55
CA THR A 32 -2.57 1.18 -9.83
C THR A 32 -1.80 1.03 -8.53
N PHE A 33 -1.39 -0.20 -8.23
CA PHE A 33 -0.47 -0.50 -7.15
C PHE A 33 0.94 -0.55 -7.71
N HIS A 34 1.87 0.12 -7.04
CA HIS A 34 3.29 0.06 -7.34
C HIS A 34 4.10 -0.22 -6.09
N TRP A 35 5.04 -1.15 -6.19
CA TRP A 35 6.04 -1.44 -5.16
C TRP A 35 7.40 -1.58 -5.84
N SER A 36 8.44 -1.04 -5.21
CA SER A 36 9.82 -1.16 -5.69
C SER A 36 10.72 -1.73 -4.61
N ALA A 37 11.60 -2.66 -4.98
CA ALA A 37 12.63 -3.20 -4.10
C ALA A 37 13.64 -2.14 -3.63
N ARG A 38 13.71 -0.97 -4.30
CA ARG A 38 14.51 0.19 -3.86
C ARG A 38 13.87 0.96 -2.70
N ALA A 39 12.55 0.90 -2.56
CA ALA A 39 11.80 1.53 -1.48
C ALA A 39 10.83 0.51 -0.85
N PRO A 40 11.34 -0.55 -0.20
CA PRO A 40 10.57 -1.75 0.08
C PRO A 40 9.50 -1.59 1.16
N LEU A 41 9.53 -0.48 1.91
CA LEU A 41 8.70 -0.26 3.11
C LEU A 41 7.23 0.05 2.80
N TYR A 42 6.90 0.47 1.59
CA TYR A 42 5.56 0.95 1.26
C TYR A 42 5.13 0.53 -0.13
N VAL A 43 3.83 0.68 -0.39
CA VAL A 43 3.21 0.49 -1.69
C VAL A 43 2.52 1.80 -2.04
N GLU A 44 2.73 2.27 -3.26
CA GLU A 44 2.02 3.39 -3.85
C GLU A 44 0.72 2.92 -4.47
N LEU A 45 -0.38 3.59 -4.14
CA LEU A 45 -1.70 3.38 -4.71
C LEU A 45 -2.12 4.64 -5.45
N THR A 46 -2.12 4.59 -6.78
CA THR A 46 -2.57 5.70 -7.64
C THR A 46 -4.01 5.46 -8.07
N PHE A 47 -4.92 6.31 -7.62
CA PHE A 47 -6.35 6.26 -7.91
C PHE A 47 -6.64 7.10 -9.15
N HIS A 48 -7.21 6.46 -10.19
CA HIS A 48 -7.53 7.10 -11.47
C HIS A 48 -8.98 7.57 -11.50
N GLN A 49 -9.20 8.84 -11.15
CA GLN A 49 -10.52 9.44 -11.07
C GLN A 49 -10.98 9.96 -12.44
N PRO A 50 -12.18 9.59 -12.93
CA PRO A 50 -12.66 10.08 -14.23
C PRO A 50 -12.83 11.60 -14.24
N GLY A 51 -12.10 12.29 -15.11
CA GLY A 51 -12.22 13.75 -15.29
C GLY A 51 -11.54 14.58 -14.21
N GLU A 52 -10.75 13.97 -13.34
CA GLU A 52 -9.93 14.62 -12.30
C GLU A 52 -8.49 14.11 -12.41
N ASP A 53 -7.56 14.80 -11.73
CA ASP A 53 -6.17 14.35 -11.67
C ASP A 53 -6.02 13.07 -10.83
N ASP A 54 -5.03 12.26 -11.18
CA ASP A 54 -4.68 11.06 -10.43
C ASP A 54 -4.18 11.43 -9.02
N VAL A 55 -4.59 10.63 -8.03
CA VAL A 55 -4.18 10.82 -6.63
C VAL A 55 -3.38 9.61 -6.15
N THR A 56 -2.14 9.83 -5.70
CA THR A 56 -1.28 8.75 -5.18
C THR A 56 -1.23 8.77 -3.65
N TRP A 57 -1.47 7.62 -3.03
CA TRP A 57 -1.28 7.37 -1.61
C TRP A 57 -0.14 6.40 -1.36
N VAL A 58 0.74 6.73 -0.42
CA VAL A 58 1.80 5.84 0.06
C VAL A 58 1.32 5.11 1.31
N ILE A 59 1.26 3.78 1.26
CA ILE A 59 0.78 2.95 2.37
C ILE A 59 1.84 1.95 2.76
N GLY A 60 2.19 1.90 4.06
CA GLY A 60 3.16 0.94 4.57
C GLY A 60 2.80 -0.51 4.22
N ARG A 61 3.80 -1.27 3.76
CA ARG A 61 3.66 -2.66 3.34
C ARG A 61 3.06 -3.53 4.45
N ASP A 62 3.55 -3.36 5.67
CA ASP A 62 3.04 -4.06 6.86
C ASP A 62 1.64 -3.62 7.29
N LEU A 63 1.26 -2.37 6.98
CA LEU A 63 -0.09 -1.89 7.23
C LEU A 63 -1.09 -2.60 6.31
N LEU A 64 -0.77 -2.71 5.02
CA LEU A 64 -1.59 -3.49 4.07
C LEU A 64 -1.68 -4.95 4.52
N ALA A 65 -0.55 -5.57 4.87
CA ALA A 65 -0.47 -6.95 5.34
C ALA A 65 -1.39 -7.23 6.53
N ARG A 66 -1.31 -6.40 7.58
CA ARG A 66 -2.17 -6.52 8.76
C ARG A 66 -3.64 -6.26 8.42
N GLY A 67 -3.90 -5.29 7.53
CA GLY A 67 -5.22 -4.95 7.02
C GLY A 67 -5.95 -6.08 6.30
N LEU A 68 -5.22 -7.05 5.73
CA LEU A 68 -5.80 -8.24 5.13
C LEU A 68 -6.34 -9.25 6.17
N ARG A 69 -5.93 -9.11 7.45
CA ARG A 69 -6.24 -10.07 8.53
C ARG A 69 -7.14 -9.47 9.61
N THR A 70 -6.96 -8.20 9.95
CA THR A 70 -7.67 -7.52 11.03
C THR A 70 -7.81 -6.03 10.74
N LEU A 71 -8.53 -5.30 11.59
CA LEU A 71 -8.51 -3.84 11.57
C LEU A 71 -7.11 -3.33 11.89
N ALA A 72 -6.54 -2.57 10.95
CA ALA A 72 -5.22 -1.97 11.09
C ALA A 72 -5.22 -0.51 10.63
N GLY A 73 -4.27 0.26 11.17
CA GLY A 73 -4.05 1.66 10.83
C GLY A 73 -4.60 2.65 11.85
N THR A 74 -3.91 3.78 11.95
CA THR A 74 -4.24 4.91 12.83
C THR A 74 -4.13 6.20 12.01
N GLY A 75 -4.91 7.23 12.33
CA GLY A 75 -4.84 8.50 11.60
C GLY A 75 -5.50 8.43 10.24
N GLU A 76 -4.77 8.74 9.17
CA GLU A 76 -5.30 8.93 7.80
C GLU A 76 -5.70 7.62 7.13
N VAL A 77 -4.93 6.55 7.33
CA VAL A 77 -5.15 5.26 6.67
C VAL A 77 -5.72 4.25 7.67
N ARG A 78 -6.85 3.63 7.31
CA ARG A 78 -7.39 2.45 8.00
C ARG A 78 -7.77 1.39 6.98
N ILE A 79 -7.40 0.14 7.25
CA ILE A 79 -7.71 -1.00 6.40
C ILE A 79 -8.21 -2.17 7.25
N ARG A 80 -9.21 -2.90 6.76
CA ARG A 80 -9.74 -4.08 7.44
C ARG A 80 -10.40 -5.06 6.47
N PRO A 81 -10.52 -6.35 6.80
CA PRO A 81 -11.39 -7.25 6.07
C PRO A 81 -12.85 -6.80 6.14
N THR A 82 -13.62 -7.05 5.08
CA THR A 82 -15.07 -6.88 5.13
C THR A 82 -15.73 -8.03 5.90
N ALA A 83 -16.73 -7.73 6.73
CA ALA A 83 -17.40 -8.71 7.57
C ALA A 83 -18.59 -9.36 6.84
N GLY A 84 -18.84 -10.64 7.12
CA GLY A 84 -20.00 -11.41 6.67
C GLY A 84 -19.65 -12.66 5.83
N PRO A 85 -20.60 -13.59 5.66
CA PRO A 85 -20.41 -14.78 4.82
C PRO A 85 -20.03 -14.40 3.39
N GLY A 86 -18.99 -15.04 2.83
CA GLY A 86 -18.51 -14.76 1.47
C GLY A 86 -17.79 -13.42 1.27
N ARG A 87 -17.62 -12.61 2.32
CA ARG A 87 -16.99 -11.27 2.28
C ARG A 87 -15.54 -11.24 2.75
N THR A 88 -14.96 -12.39 3.08
CA THR A 88 -13.54 -12.51 3.44
C THR A 88 -12.57 -12.25 2.27
N ALA A 89 -13.10 -12.19 1.05
CA ALA A 89 -12.36 -11.90 -0.19
C ALA A 89 -12.11 -10.41 -0.44
N GLN A 90 -12.72 -9.51 0.33
CA GLN A 90 -12.58 -8.07 0.15
C GLN A 90 -12.04 -7.38 1.40
N VAL A 91 -11.35 -6.26 1.18
CA VAL A 91 -10.94 -5.33 2.24
C VAL A 91 -11.58 -3.98 2.04
N LEU A 92 -11.81 -3.29 3.15
CA LEU A 92 -12.26 -1.91 3.19
C LEU A 92 -11.07 -1.02 3.53
N LEU A 93 -10.71 -0.10 2.63
CA LEU A 93 -9.68 0.92 2.82
C LEU A 93 -10.35 2.28 3.02
N ARG A 94 -9.99 2.97 4.10
CA ARG A 94 -10.44 4.32 4.40
C ARG A 94 -9.23 5.26 4.42
N LEU A 95 -9.33 6.33 3.66
CA LEU A 95 -8.33 7.40 3.53
C LEU A 95 -8.96 8.73 3.98
N GLY A 96 -8.31 9.45 4.89
CA GLY A 96 -8.87 10.64 5.55
C GLY A 96 -9.19 10.39 7.03
N THR A 97 -8.78 11.29 7.94
CA THR A 97 -9.03 11.18 9.39
C THR A 97 -10.47 11.48 9.82
N ALA A 98 -11.13 12.46 9.19
CA ALA A 98 -12.48 12.91 9.53
C ALA A 98 -13.41 12.93 8.30
N PRO A 99 -14.75 12.88 8.49
CA PRO A 99 -15.68 13.02 7.38
C PRO A 99 -15.60 14.40 6.70
N PRO A 100 -15.74 14.47 5.36
CA PRO A 100 -15.84 13.33 4.45
C PRO A 100 -14.46 12.67 4.23
N TYR A 101 -14.38 11.37 4.48
CA TYR A 101 -13.23 10.54 4.13
C TYR A 101 -13.56 9.69 2.90
N ALA A 102 -12.54 9.26 2.16
CA ALA A 102 -12.70 8.34 1.05
C ALA A 102 -12.74 6.90 1.56
N LEU A 103 -13.66 6.10 1.01
CA LEU A 103 -13.85 4.71 1.38
C LEU A 103 -13.83 3.85 0.13
N PHE A 104 -13.03 2.79 0.14
CA PHE A 104 -12.83 1.92 -1.01
C PHE A 104 -12.99 0.46 -0.61
N VAL A 105 -13.54 -0.33 -1.52
CA VAL A 105 -13.59 -1.78 -1.42
C VAL A 105 -12.70 -2.37 -2.51
N LEU A 106 -11.73 -3.17 -2.07
CA LEU A 106 -10.70 -3.75 -2.91
C LEU A 106 -10.68 -5.27 -2.75
N ASP A 107 -10.25 -5.97 -3.80
CA ASP A 107 -10.04 -7.40 -3.74
C ASP A 107 -8.79 -7.74 -2.93
N ARG A 108 -8.96 -8.64 -1.97
CA ARG A 108 -7.89 -9.08 -1.08
C ARG A 108 -6.81 -9.86 -1.83
N ALA A 109 -7.21 -10.67 -2.82
CA ALA A 109 -6.32 -11.62 -3.48
C ALA A 109 -5.17 -10.94 -4.23
N GLY A 110 -5.45 -9.85 -4.96
CA GLY A 110 -4.41 -9.12 -5.68
C GLY A 110 -3.43 -8.42 -4.74
N ILE A 111 -3.93 -7.83 -3.64
CA ILE A 111 -3.07 -7.25 -2.61
C ILE A 111 -2.19 -8.33 -1.96
N ALA A 112 -2.77 -9.49 -1.61
CA ALA A 112 -2.01 -10.60 -1.04
C ALA A 112 -0.92 -11.10 -1.98
N SER A 113 -1.24 -11.32 -3.26
CA SER A 113 -0.28 -11.80 -4.26
C SER A 113 0.90 -10.84 -4.48
N MET A 114 0.63 -9.54 -4.56
CA MET A 114 1.69 -8.54 -4.70
C MET A 114 2.56 -8.49 -3.43
N LEU A 115 1.94 -8.54 -2.25
CA LEU A 115 2.66 -8.56 -0.98
C LEU A 115 3.56 -9.81 -0.86
N GLU A 116 3.06 -10.99 -1.22
CA GLU A 116 3.85 -12.25 -1.26
C GLU A 116 5.08 -12.11 -2.16
N GLN A 117 4.92 -11.58 -3.37
CA GLN A 117 6.04 -11.31 -4.29
C GLN A 117 7.03 -10.30 -3.70
N SER A 118 6.53 -9.25 -3.03
CA SER A 118 7.38 -8.23 -2.42
C SER A 118 8.24 -8.77 -1.28
N TRP A 119 7.73 -9.70 -0.45
CA TRP A 119 8.52 -10.33 0.61
C TRP A 119 9.46 -11.41 0.09
N ALA A 120 9.09 -12.09 -1.00
CA ALA A 120 10.03 -12.96 -1.70
C ALA A 120 11.24 -12.17 -2.24
N ALA A 121 11.01 -10.94 -2.72
CA ALA A 121 12.07 -10.06 -3.22
C ALA A 121 12.88 -9.37 -2.11
N VAL A 122 12.20 -8.87 -1.07
CA VAL A 122 12.81 -8.23 0.12
C VAL A 122 12.11 -8.76 1.37
N PRO A 123 12.69 -9.78 2.03
CA PRO A 123 12.13 -10.36 3.25
C PRO A 123 11.94 -9.34 4.37
N ALA A 124 10.99 -9.61 5.26
CA ALA A 124 10.80 -8.79 6.46
C ALA A 124 12.08 -8.80 7.32
N GLY A 125 12.51 -7.62 7.78
CA GLY A 125 13.75 -7.40 8.51
C GLY A 125 14.95 -7.04 7.61
N ALA A 126 14.90 -7.30 6.31
CA ALA A 126 15.97 -6.96 5.37
C ALA A 126 15.81 -5.58 4.74
N GLU A 127 14.74 -4.84 5.06
CA GLU A 127 14.45 -3.53 4.47
C GLU A 127 15.49 -2.48 4.86
N ALA A 128 16.07 -2.57 6.06
CA ALA A 128 17.09 -1.67 6.57
C ALA A 128 18.34 -1.62 5.67
N GLU A 129 18.66 -2.72 4.99
CA GLU A 129 19.80 -2.78 4.07
C GLU A 129 19.59 -1.95 2.79
N ARG A 130 18.35 -1.47 2.56
CA ARG A 130 17.94 -0.66 1.41
C ARG A 130 17.73 0.81 1.73
N LEU A 131 17.74 1.17 3.01
CA LEU A 131 17.56 2.55 3.41
C LEU A 131 18.86 3.33 3.20
N ASP A 132 18.71 4.55 2.70
CA ASP A 132 19.81 5.49 2.59
C ASP A 132 20.10 6.07 3.99
N TRP A 133 20.96 5.37 4.73
CA TRP A 133 21.34 5.78 6.09
C TRP A 133 22.12 7.10 6.09
N GLU A 134 22.87 7.42 5.03
CA GLU A 134 23.59 8.70 4.93
C GLU A 134 22.60 9.88 4.89
N PHE A 135 21.50 9.73 4.14
CA PHE A 135 20.42 10.72 4.16
C PHE A 135 19.85 10.93 5.57
N PHE A 136 19.56 9.85 6.30
CA PHE A 136 19.01 9.94 7.65
C PHE A 136 20.00 10.50 8.66
N GLU A 137 21.28 10.15 8.56
CA GLU A 137 22.34 10.71 9.39
C GLU A 137 22.47 12.22 9.20
N GLY A 138 22.39 12.70 7.95
CA GLY A 138 22.36 14.13 7.66
C GLY A 138 21.15 14.85 8.26
N LEU A 139 19.96 14.22 8.24
CA LEU A 139 18.73 14.79 8.83
C LEU A 139 18.80 14.85 10.37
N LEU A 140 19.51 13.92 11.01
CA LEU A 140 19.63 13.84 12.47
C LEU A 140 20.81 14.66 13.02
N ALA A 141 21.84 14.91 12.21
CA ALA A 141 23.00 15.71 12.58
C ALA A 141 22.71 17.22 12.65
N ASP A 142 21.60 17.68 12.06
CA ASP A 142 21.18 19.08 12.05
C ASP A 142 20.30 19.45 13.28
N ARG A 143 20.61 18.87 14.44
CA ARG A 143 19.95 19.13 15.74
C ARG A 143 20.88 19.68 16.80
#